data_AF-A0A937YG39-F1
#
_entry.id   AF-A0A937YG39-F1
#
_cell.length_a   1.000
_cell.length_b   1.000
_cell.length_c   1.000
_cell.angle_alpha   90.00
_cell.angle_beta   90.00
_cell.angle_gamma   90.00
#
_symmetry.space_group_name_H-M   'P 1'
#
loop_
_entity.id
_entity.type
_entity.pdbx_description
1 polymer ?
#
loop_
_entity_poly.entity_id
_entity_poly.type
_entity_poly.pdbx_seq_one_letter_code
_entity_poly.pdbx_strand_id
1 'polypeptide(L)'
;MWVTEGIHPRTLAVSNTLGNAFHGRAATARGTRRRDGAGWNNTIETEDQDLVDDVWWDERRGGTGAGYNVNAILPIQTAPLVGMQGWYDTVCTVRKV
;
A
#
# COMPACT_ATOMS: atom_id res chain seq x y z
N MET A 1 10.33 3.37 -10.17
CA MET A 1 10.04 4.74 -9.67
C MET A 1 9.38 5.50 -10.80
N TRP A 2 8.28 6.18 -10.53
CA TRP A 2 7.62 7.05 -11.50
C TRP A 2 8.29 8.42 -11.49
N VAL A 3 8.49 9.03 -12.67
CA VAL A 3 9.13 10.34 -12.82
C VAL A 3 8.13 11.31 -13.44
N THR A 4 8.05 12.52 -12.89
CA THR A 4 7.13 13.57 -13.34
C THR A 4 7.72 14.95 -13.06
N GLU A 5 7.42 15.93 -13.92
CA GLU A 5 7.82 17.34 -13.76
C GLU A 5 7.10 18.04 -12.60
N GLY A 6 6.05 17.41 -12.05
CA GLY A 6 5.28 17.97 -10.93
C GLY A 6 5.95 17.87 -9.56
N ILE A 7 7.11 17.22 -9.45
CA ILE A 7 7.84 17.01 -8.18
C ILE A 7 9.24 17.61 -8.29
N HIS A 8 9.65 18.34 -7.24
CA HIS A 8 10.97 18.98 -7.22
C HIS A 8 12.10 17.94 -7.38
N PRO A 9 13.17 18.21 -8.17
CA PRO A 9 14.17 17.19 -8.53
C PRO A 9 14.94 16.55 -7.36
N ARG A 10 14.90 17.15 -6.18
CA ARG A 10 15.56 16.66 -4.95
C ARG A 10 14.60 16.12 -3.90
N THR A 11 13.33 15.94 -4.25
CA THR A 11 12.32 15.40 -3.34
C THR A 11 11.70 14.14 -3.93
N LEU A 12 11.25 13.26 -3.04
CA LEU A 12 10.46 12.09 -3.38
C LEU A 12 9.08 12.26 -2.73
N ALA A 13 8.03 12.09 -3.53
CA ALA A 13 6.66 12.03 -3.03
C ALA A 13 6.22 10.58 -2.93
N VAL A 14 5.71 10.18 -1.75
CA VAL A 14 5.19 8.84 -1.49
C VAL A 14 3.80 8.96 -0.90
N SER A 15 2.83 8.21 -1.42
CA SER A 15 1.50 8.15 -0.84
C SER A 15 1.52 7.43 0.51
N ASN A 16 0.88 8.01 1.52
CA ASN A 16 0.78 7.42 2.87
C ASN A 16 -0.41 6.44 3.02
N THR A 17 -1.03 6.01 1.92
CA THR A 17 -2.20 5.10 1.95
C THR A 17 -1.86 3.65 1.61
N LEU A 18 -0.61 3.37 1.25
CA LEU A 18 -0.14 2.08 0.75
C LEU A 18 0.66 1.30 1.81
N GLY A 19 0.97 0.04 1.51
CA GLY A 19 1.78 -0.85 2.35
C GLY A 19 1.05 -1.41 3.57
N ASN A 20 -0.28 -1.44 3.53
CA ASN A 20 -1.08 -2.01 4.60
C ASN A 20 -0.91 -3.53 4.66
N ALA A 21 -0.31 -4.02 5.75
CA ALA A 21 -0.26 -5.46 6.03
C ALA A 21 -1.59 -6.00 6.60
N PHE A 22 -2.37 -5.14 7.27
CA PHE A 22 -3.59 -5.50 7.97
C PHE A 22 -4.64 -4.39 7.78
N HIS A 23 -5.65 -4.62 6.95
CA HIS A 23 -6.80 -3.72 6.76
C HIS A 23 -8.03 -4.42 6.14
N GLY A 24 -8.03 -5.76 6.14
CA GLY A 24 -9.07 -6.58 5.52
C GLY A 24 -8.69 -7.12 4.15
N ARG A 25 -9.70 -7.56 3.39
CA ARG A 25 -9.51 -8.33 2.16
C ARG A 25 -8.81 -7.55 1.07
N ALA A 26 -9.16 -6.29 0.82
CA ALA A 26 -8.52 -5.49 -0.24
C ALA A 26 -7.01 -5.28 0.03
N ALA A 27 -6.63 -4.99 1.28
CA ALA A 27 -5.23 -4.77 1.67
C ALA A 27 -4.37 -6.05 1.57
N THR A 28 -4.99 -7.22 1.70
CA THR A 28 -4.32 -8.53 1.62
C THR A 28 -4.70 -9.31 0.36
N ALA A 29 -5.42 -8.66 -0.57
CA ALA A 29 -5.96 -9.31 -1.74
C ALA A 29 -4.83 -9.79 -2.62
N ARG A 30 -4.93 -11.05 -2.98
CA ARG A 30 -4.20 -11.64 -4.10
C ARG A 30 -5.31 -12.07 -5.03
N GLY A 31 -5.28 -11.73 -6.31
CA GLY A 31 -6.33 -11.93 -7.34
C GLY A 31 -6.64 -13.40 -7.62
N THR A 32 -6.93 -14.12 -6.55
CA THR A 32 -7.22 -15.53 -6.40
C THR A 32 -8.47 -15.58 -5.53
N ARG A 33 -9.44 -16.39 -5.94
CA ARG A 33 -10.65 -16.65 -5.14
C ARG A 33 -10.26 -17.05 -3.72
N ARG A 34 -11.13 -16.75 -2.75
CA ARG A 34 -10.95 -16.94 -1.29
C ARG A 34 -10.52 -18.35 -0.81
N ARG A 35 -10.32 -19.30 -1.74
CA ARG A 35 -10.09 -20.74 -1.64
C ARG A 35 -11.38 -21.51 -1.46
N ASP A 36 -11.43 -22.67 -2.11
CA ASP A 36 -12.45 -23.73 -1.98
C ASP A 36 -12.37 -24.40 -0.58
N GLY A 37 -12.46 -23.60 0.49
CA GLY A 37 -12.54 -24.09 1.86
C GLY A 37 -13.99 -24.37 2.22
N ALA A 38 -14.24 -25.52 2.86
CA ALA A 38 -15.59 -25.98 3.25
C ALA A 38 -16.41 -25.01 4.13
N GLY A 39 -15.80 -23.92 4.63
CA GLY A 39 -16.46 -22.86 5.38
C GLY A 39 -16.97 -21.68 4.54
N TRP A 40 -16.79 -21.69 3.21
CA TRP A 40 -17.21 -20.60 2.31
C TRP A 40 -18.22 -21.12 1.30
N ASN A 41 -19.48 -20.67 1.42
CA ASN A 41 -20.56 -21.04 0.50
C ASN A 41 -20.84 -19.89 -0.49
N ASN A 42 -20.23 -19.95 -1.66
CA ASN A 42 -20.37 -18.95 -2.73
C ASN A 42 -21.78 -18.92 -3.38
N THR A 43 -22.68 -19.82 -2.98
CA THR A 43 -24.10 -19.80 -3.39
C THR A 43 -24.98 -19.00 -2.42
N ILE A 44 -24.47 -18.63 -1.24
CA ILE A 44 -25.19 -17.84 -0.22
C ILE A 44 -24.63 -16.41 -0.13
N GLU A 45 -23.30 -16.26 -0.19
CA GLU A 45 -22.66 -14.94 -0.28
C GLU A 45 -21.98 -14.83 -1.65
N THR A 46 -22.51 -13.98 -2.51
CA THR A 46 -21.84 -13.63 -3.77
C THR A 46 -20.53 -12.93 -3.41
N GLU A 47 -19.40 -13.59 -3.70
CA GLU A 47 -18.10 -12.95 -3.54
C GLU A 47 -18.06 -11.68 -4.38
N ASP A 48 -17.51 -10.60 -3.82
CA ASP A 48 -17.19 -9.38 -4.56
C ASP A 48 -16.22 -9.76 -5.68
N GLN A 49 -16.75 -9.87 -6.90
CA GLN A 49 -16.00 -10.32 -8.06
C GLN A 49 -14.88 -9.34 -8.39
N ASP A 50 -14.99 -8.06 -8.01
CA ASP A 50 -13.94 -7.06 -8.25
C ASP A 50 -12.67 -7.41 -7.45
N LEU A 51 -12.79 -8.06 -6.29
CA LEU A 51 -11.65 -8.55 -5.51
C LEU A 51 -11.00 -9.81 -6.11
N VAL A 52 -11.67 -10.46 -7.07
CA VAL A 52 -11.16 -11.63 -7.80
C VAL A 52 -10.64 -11.21 -9.17
N ASP A 53 -11.33 -10.31 -9.86
CA ASP A 53 -11.16 -10.00 -11.27
C ASP A 53 -10.45 -8.65 -11.49
N ASP A 54 -10.60 -7.68 -10.58
CA ASP A 54 -10.19 -6.28 -10.79
C ASP A 54 -9.22 -5.71 -9.72
N VAL A 55 -8.42 -6.57 -9.08
CA VAL A 55 -7.33 -6.14 -8.20
C VAL A 55 -6.17 -5.59 -9.03
N TRP A 56 -6.28 -4.33 -9.46
CA TRP A 56 -5.31 -3.68 -10.35
C TRP A 56 -3.90 -3.55 -9.76
N TRP A 57 -3.76 -3.65 -8.43
CA TRP A 57 -2.48 -3.64 -7.74
C TRP A 57 -1.86 -5.04 -7.54
N ASP A 58 -2.48 -6.13 -8.00
CA ASP A 58 -1.90 -7.48 -7.86
C ASP A 58 -0.65 -7.64 -8.74
N GLU A 59 0.51 -7.89 -8.11
CA GLU A 59 1.80 -8.10 -8.78
C GLU A 59 1.76 -9.24 -9.81
N ARG A 60 0.93 -10.28 -9.57
CA ARG A 60 0.79 -11.42 -10.50
C ARG A 60 0.12 -11.04 -11.82
N ARG A 61 -0.64 -9.94 -11.81
CA ARG A 61 -1.32 -9.37 -12.97
C ARG A 61 -0.57 -8.17 -13.55
N GLY A 62 0.67 -7.93 -13.11
CA GLY A 62 1.48 -6.78 -13.51
C GLY A 62 1.16 -5.48 -12.77
N GLY A 63 0.35 -5.56 -11.70
CA GLY A 63 0.09 -4.44 -10.80
C GLY A 63 1.31 -4.06 -9.96
N THR A 64 1.26 -2.90 -9.33
CA THR A 64 2.40 -2.33 -8.58
C THR A 64 2.61 -2.93 -7.18
N GLY A 65 1.80 -3.92 -6.79
CA GLY A 65 1.73 -4.42 -5.42
C GLY A 65 0.97 -3.49 -4.48
N ALA A 66 0.84 -3.92 -3.22
CA ALA A 66 0.21 -3.12 -2.16
C ALA A 66 0.98 -1.83 -1.82
N GLY A 67 2.12 -1.58 -2.47
CA GLY A 67 3.02 -0.46 -2.22
C GLY A 67 3.81 -0.62 -0.92
N TYR A 68 4.25 0.50 -0.34
CA TYR A 68 5.14 0.52 0.82
C TYR A 68 4.60 1.43 1.92
N ASN A 69 4.73 1.00 3.18
CA ASN A 69 4.33 1.80 4.33
C ASN A 69 5.43 2.81 4.67
N VAL A 70 5.22 4.08 4.32
CA VAL A 70 6.23 5.14 4.52
C VAL A 70 6.60 5.34 5.99
N ASN A 71 5.71 5.01 6.94
CA ASN A 71 6.02 5.12 8.37
C ASN A 71 7.17 4.18 8.79
N ALA A 72 7.49 3.15 8.00
CA ALA A 72 8.64 2.28 8.25
C ALA A 72 10.01 2.98 8.06
N ILE A 73 10.04 4.14 7.38
CA ILE A 73 11.28 4.92 7.16
C ILE A 73 11.25 6.31 7.83
N LEU A 74 10.10 6.75 8.32
CA LEU A 74 9.99 8.04 9.02
C LEU A 74 10.57 7.91 10.44
N PRO A 75 11.49 8.79 10.85
CA PRO A 75 11.97 8.81 12.23
C PRO A 75 10.87 9.31 13.17
N ILE A 76 10.87 8.82 14.40
CA ILE A 76 10.07 9.41 15.47
C ILE A 76 10.65 10.80 15.75
N GLN A 77 9.85 11.84 15.48
CA GLN A 77 10.26 13.24 15.58
C GLN A 77 9.13 14.01 16.25
N THR A 78 9.19 14.14 17.57
CA THR A 78 8.15 14.84 18.33
C THR A 78 8.42 16.34 18.35
N ALA A 79 7.43 17.15 17.98
CA ALA A 79 7.46 18.59 18.14
C ALA A 79 7.40 18.94 19.64
N PRO A 80 8.47 19.50 20.24
CA PRO A 80 8.58 19.60 21.69
C PRO A 80 7.55 20.55 22.32
N LEU A 81 7.04 21.51 21.55
CA LEU A 81 6.07 22.49 22.05
C LEU A 81 4.64 21.94 22.13
N VAL A 82 4.26 21.03 21.23
CA VAL A 82 2.85 20.61 21.04
C VAL A 82 2.65 19.09 21.07
N GLY A 83 3.73 18.30 21.16
CA GLY A 83 3.67 16.83 21.27
C GLY A 83 3.31 16.10 19.97
N MET A 84 3.20 16.79 18.84
CA MET A 84 2.84 16.19 17.54
C MET A 84 4.02 15.51 16.85
N GLN A 85 3.77 14.51 16.00
CA GLN A 85 4.79 13.91 15.14
C GLN A 85 5.09 14.82 13.93
N GLY A 86 6.37 14.96 13.59
CA GLY A 86 6.83 15.54 12.33
C GLY A 86 6.76 14.52 11.20
N TRP A 87 5.98 14.81 10.16
CA TRP A 87 5.76 13.88 9.03
C TRP A 87 6.62 14.18 7.80
N TYR A 88 7.37 15.29 7.81
CA TYR A 88 8.10 15.82 6.67
C TYR A 88 9.60 15.91 6.98
N ASP A 89 10.39 16.35 5.98
CA ASP A 89 11.82 16.62 6.09
C ASP A 89 12.73 15.40 6.38
N THR A 90 12.21 14.19 6.14
CA THR A 90 13.04 12.98 6.18
C THR A 90 13.96 12.90 4.96
N VAL A 91 15.26 12.90 5.20
CA VAL A 91 16.28 12.73 4.16
C VAL A 91 16.58 11.25 3.98
N CYS A 92 16.51 10.76 2.75
CA CYS A 92 16.77 9.37 2.40
C CYS A 92 17.69 9.24 1.17
N THR A 93 18.20 8.03 0.94
CA THR A 93 18.89 7.67 -0.30
C THR A 93 18.05 6.63 -1.05
N VAL A 94 18.04 6.72 -2.38
CA VAL A 94 17.31 5.80 -3.24
C VAL A 94 18.32 5.08 -4.13
N ARG A 95 18.16 3.76 -4.28
CA ARG A 95 18.92 2.94 -5.24
C ARG A 95 17.98 1.98 -5.97
N LYS A 96 18.37 1.58 -7.18
CA LYS A 96 17.71 0.47 -7.88
C LYS A 96 18.08 -0.85 -7.18
N VAL A 97 17.11 -1.75 -7.06
CA VAL A 97 17.27 -3.13 -6.57
C VAL A 97 17.29 -4.07 -7.77
#